data_AF-A0A6G8F1N6-F1
#
_entry.id   AF-A0A6G8F1N6-F1
#
_cell.length_a   1.000
_cell.length_b   1.000
_cell.length_c   1.000
_cell.angle_alpha   90.00
_cell.angle_beta   90.00
_cell.angle_gamma   90.00
#
_symmetry.space_group_name_H-M   'P 1'
#
loop_
_entity.id
_entity.type
_entity.pdbx_description
1 polymer ?
#
loop_
_entity_poly.entity_id
_entity_poly.type
_entity_poly.pdbx_seq_one_letter_code
_entity_poly.pdbx_strand_id
1 'polypeptide(L)'
;MKAIRSNIFRALCAIAVGALLVKYRQEMVQWMTITIGILFFLSGVVATIMAYISRRAAHKIMQSAAEAAQSGTQPDEKTDAIQPPRGWGWGLSAGVGSMILGAVLALMPDTFVNFLVYILAAVLIVGALQQFASLITASRFGAVSIAFWVMPALLLIAGVVVIAYPEAIASAPLFFIGWCMIVYGIVECVNSIKTYNNRKAASNALPATGKPDFSDAETVEYEELDKKE
;
A
#
# COMPACT_ATOMS: atom_id res chain seq x y z
N MET A 1 7.07 35.37 -6.37
CA MET A 1 6.12 34.84 -7.39
C MET A 1 6.21 33.33 -7.65
N LYS A 2 7.29 32.62 -7.26
CA LYS A 2 7.45 31.17 -7.51
C LYS A 2 6.50 30.28 -6.68
N ALA A 3 6.31 30.58 -5.40
CA ALA A 3 5.48 29.76 -4.49
C ALA A 3 3.98 29.70 -4.86
N ILE A 4 3.40 30.80 -5.35
CA ILE A 4 1.98 30.81 -5.76
C ILE A 4 1.76 30.00 -7.05
N ARG A 5 2.76 29.97 -7.95
CA ARG A 5 2.68 29.14 -9.17
C ARG A 5 2.83 27.65 -8.86
N SER A 6 3.68 27.26 -7.91
CA SER A 6 3.86 25.85 -7.54
C SER A 6 2.59 25.25 -6.91
N ASN A 7 1.88 26.01 -6.06
CA ASN A 7 0.66 25.53 -5.41
C ASN A 7 -0.49 25.37 -6.41
N ILE A 8 -0.70 26.33 -7.31
CA ILE A 8 -1.71 26.23 -8.37
C ILE A 8 -1.38 25.09 -9.34
N PHE A 9 -0.11 24.90 -9.69
CA PHE A 9 0.33 23.79 -10.54
C PHE A 9 0.04 22.44 -9.89
N ARG A 10 0.38 22.26 -8.61
CA ARG A 10 0.07 21.04 -7.86
C ARG A 10 -1.43 20.77 -7.78
N ALA A 11 -2.25 21.81 -7.57
CA ALA A 11 -3.70 21.72 -7.55
C ALA A 11 -4.26 21.26 -8.91
N LEU A 12 -3.78 21.85 -10.02
CA LEU A 12 -4.16 21.45 -11.38
C LEU A 12 -3.76 20.01 -11.69
N CYS A 13 -2.54 19.62 -11.31
CA CYS A 13 -2.08 18.23 -11.42
C CYS A 13 -2.96 17.29 -10.61
N ALA A 14 -3.37 17.66 -9.39
CA ALA A 14 -4.26 16.85 -8.58
C ALA A 14 -5.65 16.68 -9.20
N ILE A 15 -6.22 17.74 -9.80
CA ILE A 15 -7.48 17.63 -10.54
C ILE A 15 -7.33 16.72 -11.75
N ALA A 16 -6.26 16.90 -12.54
CA ALA A 16 -6.00 16.11 -13.74
C ALA A 16 -5.80 14.61 -13.41
N VAL A 17 -4.95 14.31 -12.43
CA VAL A 17 -4.71 12.94 -11.96
C VAL A 17 -5.98 12.35 -11.35
N GLY A 18 -6.73 13.11 -10.55
CA GLY A 18 -8.01 12.66 -9.99
C GLY A 18 -9.03 12.32 -11.09
N ALA A 19 -9.14 13.13 -12.13
CA ALA A 19 -10.01 12.86 -13.28
C ALA A 19 -9.57 11.62 -14.07
N LEU A 20 -8.26 11.43 -14.25
CA LEU A 20 -7.69 10.22 -14.87
C LEU A 20 -8.00 8.97 -14.04
N LEU A 21 -7.87 9.04 -12.72
CA LEU A 21 -8.22 7.94 -11.80
C LEU A 21 -9.69 7.54 -11.93
N VAL A 22 -10.60 8.53 -12.01
CA VAL A 22 -12.03 8.25 -12.15
C VAL A 22 -12.34 7.60 -13.51
N LYS A 23 -11.75 8.11 -14.59
CA LYS A 23 -12.04 7.66 -15.96
C LYS A 23 -11.41 6.28 -16.27
N TYR A 24 -10.15 6.09 -15.88
CA TYR A 24 -9.36 4.89 -16.21
C TYR A 24 -9.15 3.99 -15.01
N ARG A 25 -10.09 4.00 -14.05
CA ARG A 25 -9.98 3.24 -12.78
C ARG A 25 -9.67 1.76 -12.96
N GLN A 26 -10.26 1.10 -13.96
CA GLN A 26 -10.03 -0.33 -14.21
C GLN A 26 -8.62 -0.58 -14.70
N GLU A 27 -8.21 0.16 -15.74
CA GLU A 27 -6.84 0.13 -16.27
C GLU A 27 -5.82 0.40 -15.15
N MET A 28 -6.07 1.39 -14.29
CA MET A 28 -5.17 1.71 -13.17
C MET A 28 -5.00 0.53 -12.19
N VAL A 29 -6.08 -0.20 -11.86
CA VAL A 29 -5.97 -1.42 -11.03
C VAL A 29 -5.12 -2.48 -11.74
N GLN A 30 -5.34 -2.70 -13.04
CA GLN A 30 -4.60 -3.68 -13.82
C GLN A 30 -3.11 -3.33 -13.89
N TRP A 31 -2.76 -2.10 -14.30
CA TRP A 31 -1.37 -1.64 -14.39
C TRP A 31 -0.66 -1.64 -13.05
N MET A 32 -1.37 -1.27 -11.97
CA MET A 32 -0.84 -1.39 -10.60
C MET A 32 -0.52 -2.84 -10.26
N THR A 33 -1.45 -3.77 -10.55
CA THR A 33 -1.29 -5.20 -10.27
C THR A 33 -0.13 -5.79 -11.08
N ILE A 34 -0.03 -5.46 -12.37
CA ILE A 34 1.08 -5.88 -13.23
C ILE A 34 2.41 -5.38 -12.68
N THR A 35 2.48 -4.11 -12.27
CA THR A 35 3.69 -3.50 -11.72
C THR A 35 4.13 -4.20 -10.44
N ILE A 36 3.19 -4.42 -9.51
CA ILE A 36 3.45 -5.17 -8.27
C ILE A 36 3.90 -6.60 -8.61
N GLY A 37 3.27 -7.25 -9.59
CA GLY A 37 3.62 -8.59 -10.06
C GLY A 37 5.05 -8.67 -10.59
N ILE A 38 5.46 -7.72 -11.42
CA ILE A 38 6.83 -7.62 -11.95
C ILE A 38 7.83 -7.41 -10.81
N LEU A 39 7.55 -6.47 -9.89
CA LEU A 39 8.40 -6.23 -8.71
C LEU A 39 8.54 -7.48 -7.85
N PHE A 40 7.44 -8.22 -7.65
CA PHE A 40 7.45 -9.44 -6.84
C PHE A 40 8.19 -10.58 -7.55
N PHE A 41 8.03 -10.70 -8.87
CA PHE A 41 8.78 -11.66 -9.68
C PHE A 41 10.29 -11.41 -9.62
N LEU A 42 10.71 -10.16 -9.84
CA LEU A 42 12.12 -9.73 -9.72
C LEU A 42 12.67 -10.01 -8.31
N SER A 43 11.90 -9.67 -7.28
CA SER A 43 12.25 -9.95 -5.88
C SER A 43 12.42 -11.46 -5.62
N GLY A 44 11.50 -12.29 -6.11
CA GLY A 44 11.57 -13.74 -5.98
C GLY A 44 12.77 -14.36 -6.71
N VAL A 45 13.14 -13.83 -7.88
CA VAL A 45 14.34 -14.26 -8.62
C VAL A 45 15.60 -13.98 -7.79
N VAL A 46 15.73 -12.78 -7.24
CA VAL A 46 16.86 -12.39 -6.39
C VAL A 46 16.95 -13.29 -5.15
N ALA A 47 15.81 -13.53 -4.48
CA ALA A 47 15.76 -14.41 -3.31
C ALA A 47 16.19 -15.84 -3.64
N THR A 48 15.76 -16.38 -4.78
CA THR A 48 16.11 -17.74 -5.22
C THR A 48 17.60 -17.86 -5.57
N ILE A 49 18.16 -16.86 -6.27
CA ILE A 49 19.59 -16.81 -6.59
C ILE A 49 20.42 -16.73 -5.30
N MET A 50 20.04 -15.84 -4.37
CA MET A 50 20.76 -15.69 -3.12
C MET A 50 20.75 -16.99 -2.31
N ALA A 51 19.60 -17.67 -2.24
CA ALA A 51 19.48 -18.95 -1.57
C ALA A 51 20.29 -20.07 -2.24
N TYR A 52 20.41 -20.05 -3.57
CA TYR A 52 21.25 -21.01 -4.29
C TYR A 52 22.75 -20.81 -3.98
N ILE A 53 23.22 -19.57 -3.96
CA ILE A 53 24.63 -19.23 -3.68
C ILE A 53 24.99 -19.59 -2.23
N SER A 54 24.14 -19.22 -1.28
CA SER A 54 24.37 -19.50 0.14
C SER A 54 24.27 -20.99 0.48
N ARG A 55 23.46 -21.77 -0.26
CA ARG A 55 23.50 -23.24 -0.18
C ARG A 55 24.84 -23.81 -0.63
N ARG A 56 25.42 -23.28 -1.70
CA ARG A 56 26.77 -23.68 -2.15
C ARG A 56 27.85 -23.28 -1.14
N ALA A 57 27.73 -22.11 -0.52
CA ALA A 57 28.66 -21.67 0.53
C ALA A 57 28.56 -22.55 1.79
N ALA A 58 27.34 -22.85 2.24
CA ALA A 58 27.09 -23.74 3.38
C ALA A 58 27.61 -25.16 3.12
N HIS A 59 27.45 -25.70 1.91
CA HIS A 59 27.98 -27.02 1.54
C HIS A 59 29.51 -27.07 1.62
N LYS A 60 30.21 -26.01 1.17
CA LYS A 60 31.69 -25.93 1.27
C LYS A 60 32.17 -25.89 2.70
N ILE A 61 31.50 -25.12 3.57
CA ILE A 61 31.82 -25.00 5.00
C ILE A 61 31.54 -26.33 5.72
N MET A 62 30.42 -27.00 5.40
CA MET A 62 30.06 -28.30 5.96
C MET A 62 31.02 -29.41 5.51
N GLN A 63 31.51 -29.35 4.27
CA GLN A 63 32.50 -30.29 3.75
C GLN A 63 33.88 -30.09 4.40
N SER A 64 34.35 -28.83 4.55
CA SER A 64 35.59 -28.54 5.26
C SER A 64 35.53 -28.89 6.76
N ALA A 65 34.36 -28.73 7.39
CA ALA A 65 34.14 -29.15 8.77
C ALA A 65 34.10 -30.68 8.93
N ALA A 66 33.52 -31.40 7.97
CA ALA A 66 33.48 -32.87 7.95
C ALA A 66 34.88 -33.48 7.73
N GLU A 67 35.71 -32.84 6.90
CA GLU A 67 37.09 -33.25 6.63
C GLU A 67 38.01 -32.96 7.83
N ALA A 68 37.83 -31.82 8.51
CA ALA A 68 38.51 -31.51 9.78
C ALA A 68 38.12 -32.48 10.92
N ALA A 69 36.85 -32.92 10.97
CA ALA A 69 36.38 -33.89 11.96
C ALA A 69 36.94 -35.31 11.76
N GLN A 70 37.29 -35.69 10.52
CA GLN A 70 37.92 -36.99 10.23
C GLN A 70 39.45 -36.99 10.47
N SER A 71 40.11 -35.83 10.44
CA SER A 71 41.55 -35.68 10.60
C SER A 71 42.04 -35.68 12.07
N GLY A 72 41.15 -35.82 13.06
CA GLY A 72 41.52 -35.94 14.48
C GLY A 72 42.27 -34.73 15.07
N THR A 73 42.23 -33.56 14.43
CA THR A 73 42.87 -32.35 14.94
C THR A 73 41.86 -31.58 15.80
N GLN A 74 42.22 -31.28 17.05
CA GLN A 74 41.38 -30.46 17.93
C GLN A 74 41.08 -29.12 17.25
N PRO A 75 39.80 -28.70 17.19
CA PRO A 75 39.46 -27.42 16.59
C PRO A 75 39.91 -26.29 17.51
N ASP A 76 40.78 -25.40 17.01
CA ASP A 76 41.00 -24.10 17.62
C ASP A 76 39.65 -23.38 17.76
N GLU A 77 39.45 -22.78 18.94
CA GLU A 77 38.24 -22.21 19.55
C GLU A 77 37.61 -21.02 18.78
N LYS A 78 37.90 -20.85 17.49
CA LYS A 78 37.38 -19.76 16.66
C LYS A 78 36.73 -20.22 15.36
N THR A 79 36.23 -21.44 15.34
CA THR A 79 35.27 -21.83 14.32
C THR A 79 33.89 -21.64 14.91
N ASP A 80 33.41 -20.39 14.90
CA ASP A 80 32.00 -20.10 15.13
C ASP A 80 31.22 -21.00 14.17
N ALA A 81 30.62 -22.06 14.73
CA ALA A 81 29.72 -22.91 14.01
C ALA A 81 28.57 -22.01 13.58
N ILE A 82 28.65 -21.47 12.36
CA ILE A 82 27.53 -20.86 11.67
C ILE A 82 26.57 -22.01 11.41
N GLN A 83 25.80 -22.37 12.43
CA GLN A 83 24.60 -23.16 12.25
C GLN A 83 23.79 -22.38 11.21
N PRO A 84 23.48 -22.94 10.03
CA PRO A 84 22.56 -22.26 9.14
C PRO A 84 21.31 -21.99 9.96
N PRO A 85 20.82 -20.74 10.02
CA PRO A 85 19.75 -20.37 10.94
C PRO A 85 18.62 -21.38 10.77
N ARG A 86 18.20 -22.01 11.88
CA ARG A 86 17.28 -23.17 11.93
C ARG A 86 15.91 -22.96 11.25
N GLY A 87 15.65 -21.77 10.68
CA GLY A 87 14.49 -21.49 9.83
C GLY A 87 14.74 -21.59 8.32
N TRP A 88 15.97 -21.67 7.81
CA TRP A 88 16.30 -21.36 6.41
C TRP A 88 15.65 -22.26 5.32
N GLY A 89 14.97 -23.34 5.70
CA GLY A 89 14.06 -24.09 4.81
C GLY A 89 12.88 -23.27 4.27
N TRP A 90 12.42 -22.24 5.00
CA TRP A 90 11.37 -21.32 4.50
C TRP A 90 11.88 -20.34 3.42
N GLY A 91 13.19 -20.10 3.31
CA GLY A 91 13.74 -19.19 2.28
C GLY A 91 13.59 -19.73 0.85
N LEU A 92 13.61 -21.06 0.74
CA LEU A 92 13.26 -21.93 -0.39
C LEU A 92 11.90 -21.60 -1.00
N SER A 93 10.88 -21.84 -0.18
CA SER A 93 9.49 -21.62 -0.56
C SER A 93 9.18 -20.14 -0.74
N ALA A 94 9.85 -19.25 0.00
CA ALA A 94 9.64 -17.81 -0.12
C ALA A 94 10.05 -17.27 -1.50
N GLY A 95 11.23 -17.65 -2.02
CA GLY A 95 11.68 -17.22 -3.35
C GLY A 95 10.80 -17.77 -4.47
N VAL A 96 10.53 -19.08 -4.46
CA VAL A 96 9.72 -19.75 -5.49
C VAL A 96 8.27 -19.28 -5.45
N GLY A 97 7.67 -19.19 -4.26
CA GLY A 97 6.30 -18.69 -4.11
C GLY A 97 6.16 -17.25 -4.57
N SER A 98 7.18 -16.43 -4.34
CA SER A 98 7.19 -15.05 -4.81
C SER A 98 7.29 -14.92 -6.32
N MET A 99 8.11 -15.75 -6.97
CA MET A 99 8.16 -15.83 -8.43
C MET A 99 6.83 -16.28 -9.04
N ILE A 100 6.21 -17.33 -8.50
CA ILE A 100 4.94 -17.85 -9.03
C ILE A 100 3.84 -16.78 -8.88
N LEU A 101 3.71 -16.20 -7.68
CA LEU A 101 2.71 -15.17 -7.43
C LEU A 101 2.97 -13.96 -8.34
N GLY A 102 4.22 -13.49 -8.45
CA GLY A 102 4.58 -12.37 -9.31
C GLY A 102 4.26 -12.61 -10.78
N ALA A 103 4.52 -13.82 -11.28
CA ALA A 103 4.18 -14.23 -12.64
C ALA A 103 2.65 -14.25 -12.86
N VAL A 104 1.87 -14.76 -11.90
CA VAL A 104 0.40 -14.75 -11.98
C VAL A 104 -0.13 -13.32 -12.03
N LEU A 105 0.36 -12.42 -11.15
CA LEU A 105 -0.05 -11.01 -11.14
C LEU A 105 0.31 -10.27 -12.44
N ALA A 106 1.47 -10.58 -13.03
CA ALA A 106 1.95 -9.91 -14.24
C ALA A 106 1.26 -10.42 -15.51
N LEU A 107 1.01 -11.73 -15.62
CA LEU A 107 0.45 -12.36 -16.82
C LEU A 107 -1.09 -12.41 -16.81
N MET A 108 -1.71 -12.52 -15.64
CA MET A 108 -3.16 -12.65 -15.48
C MET A 108 -3.68 -11.71 -14.36
N PRO A 109 -3.51 -10.38 -14.51
CA PRO A 109 -3.92 -9.42 -13.49
C PRO A 109 -5.42 -9.47 -13.21
N ASP A 110 -6.27 -9.58 -14.24
CA ASP A 110 -7.73 -9.60 -14.10
C ASP A 110 -8.21 -10.80 -13.29
N THR A 111 -7.68 -11.99 -13.60
CA THR A 111 -8.02 -13.21 -12.88
C THR A 111 -7.63 -13.11 -11.41
N PHE A 112 -6.45 -12.55 -11.12
CA PHE A 112 -5.98 -12.37 -9.75
C PHE A 112 -6.85 -11.38 -8.96
N VAL A 113 -7.15 -10.21 -9.55
CA VAL A 113 -7.98 -9.19 -8.91
C VAL A 113 -9.39 -9.72 -8.66
N ASN A 114 -9.99 -10.39 -9.64
CA ASN A 114 -11.32 -11.01 -9.48
C ASN A 114 -11.30 -12.08 -8.38
N PHE A 115 -10.26 -12.91 -8.33
CA PHE A 115 -10.09 -13.89 -7.26
C PHE A 115 -10.01 -13.23 -5.88
N LEU A 116 -9.25 -12.13 -5.73
CA LEU A 116 -9.19 -11.36 -4.48
C LEU A 116 -10.55 -10.79 -4.07
N VAL A 117 -11.31 -10.24 -5.02
CA VAL A 117 -12.65 -9.69 -4.76
C VAL A 117 -13.62 -10.78 -4.31
N TYR A 118 -13.55 -11.98 -4.90
CA TYR A 118 -14.35 -13.12 -4.45
C TYR A 118 -13.96 -13.62 -3.05
N ILE A 119 -12.67 -13.65 -2.73
CA ILE A 119 -12.21 -13.94 -1.36
C ILE A 119 -12.78 -12.90 -0.39
N LEU A 120 -12.71 -11.61 -0.75
CA LEU A 120 -13.27 -10.54 0.07
C LEU A 120 -14.77 -10.75 0.30
N ALA A 121 -15.52 -11.09 -0.76
CA ALA A 121 -16.94 -11.40 -0.66
C ALA A 121 -17.21 -12.59 0.27
N ALA A 122 -16.43 -13.67 0.13
CA ALA A 122 -16.57 -14.87 0.97
C ALA A 122 -16.32 -14.56 2.45
N VAL A 123 -15.24 -13.85 2.76
CA VAL A 123 -14.92 -13.43 4.13
C VAL A 123 -16.01 -12.51 4.69
N LEU A 124 -16.55 -11.61 3.87
CA LEU A 124 -17.62 -10.70 4.28
C LEU A 124 -18.93 -11.46 4.57
N ILE A 125 -19.29 -12.44 3.75
CA ILE A 125 -20.46 -13.31 3.97
C ILE A 125 -20.27 -14.14 5.25
N VAL A 126 -19.12 -14.79 5.42
CA VAL A 126 -18.81 -15.57 6.63
C VAL A 126 -18.85 -14.68 7.87
N GLY A 127 -18.31 -13.46 7.79
CA GLY A 127 -18.39 -12.46 8.85
C GLY A 127 -19.83 -12.06 9.19
N ALA A 128 -20.68 -11.85 8.18
CA ALA A 128 -22.09 -11.53 8.38
C ALA A 128 -22.85 -12.71 9.03
N LEU A 129 -22.59 -13.95 8.60
CA LEU A 129 -23.17 -15.15 9.22
C LEU A 129 -22.74 -15.29 10.69
N GLN A 130 -21.48 -15.03 11.01
CA GLN A 130 -20.99 -15.04 12.38
C GLN A 130 -21.68 -13.97 13.25
N GLN A 131 -21.95 -12.79 12.70
CA GLN A 131 -22.71 -11.75 13.39
C GLN A 131 -24.16 -12.17 13.63
N PHE A 132 -24.82 -12.78 12.64
CA PHE A 132 -26.16 -13.35 12.82
C PHE A 132 -26.19 -14.43 13.90
N ALA A 133 -25.24 -15.38 13.89
CA ALA A 133 -25.16 -16.44 14.89
C ALA A 133 -24.97 -15.87 16.33
N SER A 134 -24.16 -14.82 16.43
CA SER A 134 -23.92 -14.10 17.69
C SER A 134 -25.20 -13.42 18.19
N LEU A 135 -25.97 -12.80 17.30
CA LEU A 135 -27.24 -12.13 17.62
C LEU A 135 -28.35 -13.12 18.01
N ILE A 136 -28.44 -14.25 17.32
CA ILE A 136 -29.34 -15.36 17.69
C ILE A 136 -29.00 -15.85 19.09
N THR A 137 -27.72 -16.04 19.40
CA THR A 137 -27.30 -16.44 20.74
C THR A 137 -27.65 -15.39 21.78
N ALA A 138 -27.43 -14.11 21.50
CA ALA A 138 -27.79 -13.00 22.39
C ALA A 138 -29.31 -12.91 22.61
N SER A 139 -30.12 -13.18 21.59
CA SER A 139 -31.59 -13.19 21.68
C SER A 139 -32.15 -14.27 22.61
N ARG A 140 -31.33 -15.29 22.96
CA ARG A 140 -31.70 -16.28 23.98
C ARG A 140 -31.56 -15.77 25.41
N PHE A 141 -30.83 -14.68 25.64
CA PHE A 141 -30.59 -14.10 26.97
C PHE A 141 -31.38 -12.80 27.23
N GLY A 142 -32.12 -12.29 26.23
CA GLY A 142 -32.96 -11.10 26.35
C GLY A 142 -33.49 -10.64 24.98
N ALA A 143 -34.48 -9.75 24.98
CA ALA A 143 -35.03 -9.20 23.73
C ALA A 143 -33.99 -8.27 23.06
N VAL A 144 -33.55 -8.64 21.86
CA VAL A 144 -32.62 -7.83 21.05
C VAL A 144 -33.43 -6.95 20.10
N SER A 145 -33.15 -5.65 20.08
CA SER A 145 -33.82 -4.70 19.19
C SER A 145 -33.61 -5.07 17.72
N ILE A 146 -34.67 -4.97 16.90
CA ILE A 146 -34.65 -5.24 15.46
C ILE A 146 -33.57 -4.43 14.72
N ALA A 147 -33.23 -3.23 15.23
CA ALA A 147 -32.14 -2.40 14.69
C ALA A 147 -30.79 -3.13 14.61
N PHE A 148 -30.49 -4.04 15.54
CA PHE A 148 -29.24 -4.81 15.51
C PHE A 148 -29.22 -5.88 14.43
N TRP A 149 -30.38 -6.35 13.96
CA TRP A 149 -30.48 -7.34 12.87
C TRP A 149 -30.23 -6.71 11.50
N VAL A 150 -30.38 -5.38 11.39
CA VAL A 150 -30.15 -4.64 10.14
C VAL A 150 -28.67 -4.66 9.76
N MET A 151 -27.75 -4.59 10.73
CA MET A 151 -26.31 -4.52 10.44
C MET A 151 -25.77 -5.79 9.77
N PRO A 152 -26.01 -7.01 10.31
CA PRO A 152 -25.59 -8.24 9.65
C PRO A 152 -26.31 -8.46 8.31
N ALA A 153 -27.57 -8.05 8.19
CA ALA A 153 -28.32 -8.14 6.94
C ALA A 153 -27.72 -7.24 5.85
N LEU A 154 -27.35 -6.00 6.19
CA LEU A 154 -26.73 -5.05 5.27
C LEU A 154 -25.36 -5.57 4.81
N LEU A 155 -24.56 -6.12 5.72
CA LEU A 155 -23.29 -6.76 5.37
C LEU A 155 -23.51 -7.98 4.47
N LEU A 156 -24.48 -8.85 4.77
CA LEU A 156 -24.78 -9.99 3.91
C LEU A 156 -25.17 -9.55 2.49
N ILE A 157 -26.04 -8.54 2.37
CA ILE A 157 -26.42 -7.93 1.08
C ILE A 157 -25.18 -7.37 0.38
N ALA A 158 -24.32 -6.63 1.09
CA ALA A 158 -23.08 -6.12 0.53
C ALA A 158 -22.20 -7.25 -0.03
N GLY A 159 -22.05 -8.37 0.69
CA GLY A 159 -21.31 -9.54 0.21
C GLY A 159 -21.88 -10.14 -1.08
N VAL A 160 -23.21 -10.25 -1.17
CA VAL A 160 -23.89 -10.70 -2.40
C VAL A 160 -23.68 -9.71 -3.56
N VAL A 161 -23.76 -8.41 -3.29
CA VAL A 161 -23.49 -7.36 -4.30
C VAL A 161 -22.06 -7.44 -4.83
N VAL A 162 -21.09 -7.75 -3.97
CA VAL A 162 -19.68 -7.94 -4.38
C VAL A 162 -19.55 -9.12 -5.36
N ILE A 163 -20.28 -10.21 -5.13
CA ILE A 163 -20.29 -11.37 -6.05
C ILE A 163 -20.94 -11.00 -7.39
N ALA A 164 -22.00 -10.19 -7.37
CA ALA A 164 -22.74 -9.80 -8.58
C ALA A 164 -21.95 -8.82 -9.47
N TYR A 165 -21.16 -7.92 -8.87
CA TYR A 165 -20.42 -6.87 -9.59
C TYR A 165 -18.96 -6.76 -9.13
N PRO A 166 -18.13 -7.80 -9.31
CA PRO A 166 -16.76 -7.83 -8.79
C PRO A 166 -15.88 -6.73 -9.40
N GLU A 167 -16.03 -6.46 -10.69
CA GLU A 167 -15.30 -5.41 -11.42
C GLU A 167 -15.60 -4.00 -10.86
N ALA A 168 -16.84 -3.75 -10.43
CA ALA A 168 -17.21 -2.46 -9.86
C ALA A 168 -16.55 -2.25 -8.49
N ILE A 169 -16.43 -3.32 -7.70
CA ILE A 169 -15.82 -3.30 -6.36
C ILE A 169 -14.30 -3.20 -6.45
N ALA A 170 -13.67 -3.92 -7.38
CA ALA A 170 -12.21 -3.96 -7.56
C ALA A 170 -11.59 -2.54 -7.64
N SER A 171 -12.21 -1.65 -8.41
CA SER A 171 -11.73 -0.28 -8.62
C SER A 171 -12.52 0.76 -7.82
N ALA A 172 -13.40 0.35 -6.89
CA ALA A 172 -14.20 1.28 -6.08
C ALA A 172 -13.33 2.18 -5.19
N PRO A 173 -12.25 1.68 -4.56
CA PRO A 173 -11.36 2.53 -3.79
C PRO A 173 -10.72 3.63 -4.65
N LEU A 174 -10.26 3.32 -5.86
CA LEU A 174 -9.68 4.30 -6.78
C LEU A 174 -10.68 5.35 -7.24
N PHE A 175 -11.95 4.96 -7.42
CA PHE A 175 -13.02 5.90 -7.74
C PHE A 175 -13.22 6.90 -6.61
N PHE A 176 -13.29 6.42 -5.36
CA PHE A 176 -13.43 7.27 -4.19
C PHE A 176 -12.22 8.21 -4.02
N ILE A 177 -11.01 7.67 -4.11
CA ILE A 177 -9.76 8.44 -4.04
C ILE A 177 -9.69 9.49 -5.15
N GLY A 178 -10.07 9.15 -6.38
CA GLY A 178 -10.11 10.08 -7.50
C GLY A 178 -11.03 11.27 -7.25
N TRP A 179 -12.23 11.02 -6.72
CA TRP A 179 -13.18 12.09 -6.35
C TRP A 179 -12.64 12.98 -5.23
N CYS A 180 -12.06 12.38 -4.19
CA CYS A 180 -11.38 13.11 -3.12
C CYS A 180 -10.25 13.99 -3.65
N MET A 181 -9.43 13.48 -4.59
CA MET A 181 -8.35 14.24 -5.21
C MET A 181 -8.85 15.44 -6.04
N ILE A 182 -9.97 15.27 -6.76
CA ILE A 182 -10.58 16.38 -7.52
C ILE A 182 -11.06 17.46 -6.55
N VAL A 183 -11.82 17.09 -5.51
CA VAL A 183 -12.31 18.03 -4.50
C VAL A 183 -11.14 18.74 -3.82
N TYR A 184 -10.12 17.99 -3.44
CA TYR A 184 -8.88 18.53 -2.87
C TYR A 184 -8.22 19.58 -3.79
N GLY A 185 -8.03 19.25 -5.07
CA GLY A 185 -7.43 20.18 -6.03
C GLY A 185 -8.27 21.45 -6.26
N ILE A 186 -9.60 21.33 -6.24
CA ILE A 186 -10.50 22.50 -6.30
C ILE A 186 -10.32 23.39 -5.07
N VAL A 187 -10.31 22.79 -3.87
CA VAL A 187 -10.12 23.53 -2.60
C VAL A 187 -8.78 24.26 -2.58
N GLU A 188 -7.70 23.59 -2.98
CA GLU A 188 -6.35 24.16 -3.04
C GLU A 188 -6.27 25.31 -4.07
N CYS A 189 -6.96 25.19 -5.21
CA CYS A 189 -7.05 26.25 -6.21
C CYS A 189 -7.78 27.49 -5.66
N VAL A 190 -8.93 27.29 -5.02
CA VAL A 190 -9.69 28.39 -4.39
C VAL A 190 -8.88 29.07 -3.29
N ASN A 191 -8.19 28.29 -2.46
CA ASN A 191 -7.37 28.82 -1.38
C ASN A 191 -6.17 29.64 -1.91
N SER A 192 -5.53 29.14 -2.98
CA SER A 192 -4.43 29.84 -3.65
C SER A 192 -4.86 31.18 -4.24
N ILE A 193 -6.05 31.25 -4.84
CA ILE A 193 -6.62 32.50 -5.40
C ILE A 193 -6.95 33.48 -4.27
N LYS A 194 -7.61 33.02 -3.20
CA LYS A 194 -7.92 33.87 -2.04
C LYS A 194 -6.66 34.43 -1.39
N THR A 195 -5.62 33.61 -1.25
CA THR A 195 -4.32 34.03 -0.71
C THR A 195 -3.66 35.09 -1.59
N TYR A 196 -3.70 34.91 -2.91
CA TYR A 196 -3.20 35.92 -3.85
C TYR A 196 -3.95 37.26 -3.73
N ASN A 197 -5.29 37.21 -3.68
CA ASN A 197 -6.12 38.41 -3.57
C ASN A 197 -5.90 39.13 -2.23
N ASN A 198 -5.81 38.39 -1.13
CA ASN A 198 -5.56 38.95 0.20
C ASN A 198 -4.14 39.55 0.31
N ARG A 199 -3.12 38.89 -0.25
CA ARG A 199 -1.75 39.44 -0.31
C ARG A 199 -1.70 40.74 -1.11
N LYS A 200 -2.46 40.83 -2.21
CA LYS A 200 -2.58 42.06 -3.03
C LYS A 200 -3.34 43.18 -2.30
N ALA A 201 -4.40 42.85 -1.57
CA ALA A 201 -5.14 43.82 -0.76
C ALA A 201 -4.28 44.35 0.40
N ALA A 202 -3.53 43.47 1.07
CA ALA A 202 -2.58 43.86 2.12
C ALA A 202 -1.45 44.72 1.58
N SER A 203 -0.85 44.39 0.43
CA SER A 203 0.22 45.21 -0.17
C SER A 203 -0.25 46.61 -0.56
N ASN A 204 -1.52 46.78 -0.89
CA ASN A 204 -2.11 48.08 -1.24
C ASN A 204 -2.52 48.91 -0.02
N ALA A 205 -2.66 48.27 1.15
CA ALA A 205 -3.07 48.92 2.40
C ALA A 205 -1.88 49.37 3.28
N LEU A 206 -0.65 48.91 3.01
CA LEU A 206 0.55 49.36 3.73
C LEU A 206 1.19 50.61 3.09
N PRO A 207 1.53 51.65 3.87
CA PRO A 207 2.33 52.78 3.39
C PRO A 207 3.75 52.34 2.98
N ALA A 208 4.36 53.08 2.06
CA ALA A 208 5.56 52.71 1.29
C ALA A 208 6.81 52.29 2.10
N THR A 209 6.83 52.48 3.42
CA THR A 209 7.96 52.18 4.32
C THR A 209 7.87 50.84 5.06
N GLY A 210 6.85 50.02 4.80
CA GLY A 210 6.64 48.78 5.55
C GLY A 210 6.35 47.53 4.72
N LYS A 211 6.86 47.40 3.49
CA LYS A 211 6.69 46.14 2.71
C LYS A 211 7.45 45.01 3.41
N PRO A 212 6.79 44.03 4.05
CA PRO A 212 7.48 42.85 4.54
C PRO A 212 7.79 42.00 3.31
N ASP A 213 9.06 41.64 3.13
CA ASP A 213 9.41 40.63 2.15
C ASP A 213 8.98 39.26 2.69
N PHE A 214 7.79 38.82 2.26
CA PHE A 214 7.23 37.52 2.61
C PHE A 214 7.86 36.36 1.82
N SER A 215 9.06 36.57 1.24
CA SER A 215 9.91 35.51 0.69
C SER A 215 10.34 34.52 1.77
N ASP A 216 10.52 34.98 3.01
CA ASP A 216 11.33 34.26 3.99
C ASP A 216 10.52 33.44 5.01
N ALA A 217 9.19 33.60 5.07
CA ALA A 217 8.36 32.92 6.07
C ALA A 217 8.04 31.46 5.72
N GLU A 218 8.12 31.08 4.44
CA GLU A 218 7.79 29.71 3.98
C GLU A 218 9.06 28.87 3.79
N THR A 219 10.23 29.49 3.55
CA THR A 219 11.53 28.78 3.51
C THR A 219 11.98 28.30 4.88
N VAL A 220 11.61 28.99 5.96
CA VAL A 220 11.98 28.58 7.34
C VAL A 220 11.33 27.25 7.73
N GLU A 221 10.11 26.96 7.26
CA GLU A 221 9.44 25.69 7.60
C GLU A 221 10.02 24.49 6.83
N TYR A 222 10.60 24.71 5.65
CA TYR A 222 11.32 23.65 4.91
C TYR A 222 12.79 23.48 5.36
N GLU A 223 13.44 24.57 5.80
CA GLU A 223 14.85 24.54 6.25
C GLU A 223 14.99 24.06 7.72
N GLU A 224 13.95 24.21 8.55
CA GLU A 224 13.92 23.60 9.90
C GLU A 224 13.65 22.08 9.89
N LEU A 225 13.05 21.55 8.82
CA LEU A 225 12.87 20.10 8.66
C LEU A 225 14.13 19.40 8.14
N ASP A 226 15.00 20.10 7.40
CA ASP A 226 16.27 19.56 6.88
C ASP A 226 17.43 19.63 7.90
N LYS A 227 17.28 20.41 8.99
CA LYS A 227 18.26 20.49 10.09
C LYS A 227 17.99 19.54 11.26
N LYS A 228 16.96 18.69 11.16
CA LYS A 228 16.60 17.70 12.20
C LYS A 228 16.88 16.24 11.83
N GLU A 229 17.55 15.98 10.71
CA GLU A 229 18.16 14.68 10.39
C GLU A 229 19.67 14.68 10.61
#